data_AF-W1YB32-F1
#
_entry.id   AF-W1YB32-F1
#
_cell.length_a   1.000
_cell.length_b   1.000
_cell.length_c   1.000
_cell.angle_alpha   90.00
_cell.angle_beta   90.00
_cell.angle_gamma   90.00
#
_symmetry.space_group_name_H-M   'P 1'
#
loop_
_entity.id
_entity.type
_entity.pdbx_description
1 polymer ?
#
loop_
_entity_poly.entity_id
_entity_poly.type
_entity_poly.pdbx_seq_one_letter_code
_entity_poly.pdbx_strand_id
1 'polypeptide(L)'
;LSEQTKQWLAASPDGKVAPVAQIGEESQAARACFAGQGLEAALRYLDMLPEGDPRDQFHRQYLAAQLTEEAGLVQLAQQQYRMLFRMGLQMMVADWEPSLLEQLEQKFTAE
;
A
#
# COMPACT_ATOMS: atom_id res chain seq x y z
N LEU A 1 -9.52 -1.20 28.56
CA LEU A 1 -8.26 -0.53 28.17
C LEU A 1 -7.85 0.40 29.30
N SER A 2 -6.64 0.23 29.87
CA SER A 2 -6.19 1.05 31.00
C SER A 2 -5.77 2.44 30.53
N GLU A 3 -5.82 3.43 31.44
CA GLU A 3 -5.36 4.80 31.15
C GLU A 3 -3.87 4.83 30.78
N GLN A 4 -3.08 3.90 31.34
CA GLN A 4 -1.67 3.74 31.01
C GLN A 4 -1.46 3.30 29.55
N THR A 5 -2.33 2.41 29.03
CA THR A 5 -2.33 2.02 27.61
C THR A 5 -2.73 3.18 26.70
N LYS A 6 -3.69 4.02 27.13
CA LYS A 6 -4.09 5.21 26.36
C LYS A 6 -2.99 6.27 26.31
N GLN A 7 -2.30 6.48 27.43
CA GLN A 7 -1.17 7.41 27.50
C GLN A 7 0.02 6.91 26.69
N TRP A 8 0.32 5.60 26.70
CA TRP A 8 1.36 5.02 25.84
C TRP A 8 1.06 5.22 24.35
N LEU A 9 -0.19 5.03 23.92
CA LEU A 9 -0.61 5.29 22.54
C LEU A 9 -0.49 6.77 22.14
N ALA A 10 -0.73 7.69 23.09
CA ALA A 10 -0.64 9.13 22.86
C ALA A 10 0.79 9.68 22.98
N ALA A 11 1.70 8.98 23.68
CA ALA A 11 3.01 9.47 24.07
C ALA A 11 4.16 9.12 23.10
N SER A 12 3.88 8.81 21.83
CA SER A 12 4.94 8.76 20.80
C SER A 12 4.93 10.00 19.88
N PRO A 13 5.45 11.16 20.32
CA PRO A 13 5.67 12.31 19.44
C PRO A 13 7.16 12.60 19.13
N ASP A 14 8.08 11.65 19.31
CA ASP A 14 9.48 11.83 18.89
C ASP A 14 9.71 11.33 17.45
N GLY A 15 9.47 12.22 16.48
CA GLY A 15 10.36 12.37 15.32
C GLY A 15 10.27 11.41 14.14
N LYS A 16 9.30 10.47 14.10
CA LYS A 16 8.91 9.78 12.86
C LYS A 16 7.44 9.46 12.99
N VAL A 17 6.59 10.16 12.24
CA VAL A 17 5.17 9.81 12.14
C VAL A 17 5.11 8.31 11.83
N ALA A 18 4.33 7.55 12.60
CA ALA A 18 4.30 6.10 12.47
C ALA A 18 4.13 5.72 10.98
N PRO A 19 4.91 4.75 10.44
CA PRO A 19 4.88 4.43 9.01
C PRO A 19 3.45 4.16 8.51
N VAL A 20 2.63 3.52 9.36
CA VAL A 20 1.22 3.22 9.06
C VAL A 20 0.35 4.48 8.86
N ALA A 21 0.60 5.56 9.61
CA ALA A 21 -0.16 6.80 9.46
C ALA A 21 0.25 7.58 8.20
N GLN A 22 1.55 7.59 7.87
CA GLN A 22 2.06 8.20 6.63
C GLN A 22 1.54 7.47 5.38
N ILE A 23 1.57 6.14 5.38
CA ILE A 23 1.00 5.31 4.29
C ILE A 23 -0.49 5.63 4.10
N GLY A 24 -1.23 5.89 5.18
CA GLY A 24 -2.64 6.26 5.14
C GLY A 24 -2.90 7.58 4.41
N GLU A 25 -2.12 8.62 4.71
CA GLU A 25 -2.22 9.93 4.06
C GLU A 25 -1.82 9.87 2.58
N GLU A 26 -0.70 9.21 2.26
CA GLU A 26 -0.22 9.02 0.88
C GLU A 26 -1.25 8.25 0.03
N SER A 27 -1.85 7.21 0.61
CA SER A 27 -2.89 6.42 -0.06
C SER A 27 -4.13 7.26 -0.36
N GLN A 28 -4.54 8.12 0.58
CA GLN A 28 -5.70 8.99 0.39
C GLN A 28 -5.43 10.05 -0.67
N ALA A 29 -4.23 10.64 -0.69
CA ALA A 29 -3.83 11.62 -1.70
C ALA A 29 -3.80 11.00 -3.11
N ALA A 30 -3.24 9.80 -3.27
CA ALA A 30 -3.24 9.09 -4.55
C ALA A 30 -4.66 8.79 -5.06
N ARG A 31 -5.57 8.38 -4.16
CA ARG A 31 -6.99 8.16 -4.50
C ARG A 31 -7.70 9.47 -4.86
N ALA A 32 -7.36 10.58 -4.23
CA ALA A 32 -7.88 11.90 -4.60
C ALA A 32 -7.38 12.34 -5.99
N CYS A 33 -6.10 12.10 -6.30
CA CYS A 33 -5.55 12.32 -7.64
C CYS A 33 -6.29 11.48 -8.69
N PHE A 34 -6.55 10.21 -8.38
CA PHE A 34 -7.30 9.31 -9.27
C PHE A 34 -8.71 9.83 -9.56
N ALA A 35 -9.46 10.19 -8.50
CA ALA A 35 -10.84 10.67 -8.64
C ALA A 35 -10.94 12.02 -9.38
N GLY A 36 -9.95 12.91 -9.20
CA GLY A 36 -9.98 14.25 -9.78
C GLY A 36 -9.33 14.38 -11.16
N GLN A 37 -8.26 13.62 -11.43
CA GLN A 37 -7.38 13.82 -12.59
C GLN A 37 -7.10 12.52 -13.37
N GLY A 38 -7.57 11.37 -12.88
CA GLY A 38 -7.42 10.07 -13.54
C GLY A 38 -6.16 9.31 -13.15
N LEU A 39 -6.03 8.11 -13.73
CA LEU A 39 -5.00 7.13 -13.38
C LEU A 39 -3.57 7.68 -13.51
N GLU A 40 -3.27 8.37 -14.61
CA GLU A 40 -1.92 8.88 -14.86
C GLU A 40 -1.45 9.84 -13.75
N ALA A 41 -2.32 10.74 -13.31
CA ALA A 41 -2.00 11.68 -12.24
C ALA A 41 -1.75 10.98 -10.91
N ALA A 42 -2.52 9.95 -10.59
CA ALA A 42 -2.34 9.16 -9.38
C ALA A 42 -1.03 8.37 -9.40
N LEU A 43 -0.69 7.73 -10.53
CA LEU A 43 0.57 7.01 -10.68
C LEU A 43 1.77 7.96 -10.59
N ARG A 44 1.69 9.13 -11.24
CA ARG A 44 2.76 10.13 -11.15
C ARG A 44 2.94 10.67 -9.73
N TYR A 45 1.85 10.83 -8.97
CA TYR A 45 1.94 11.19 -7.56
C TYR A 45 2.72 10.12 -6.77
N LEU A 46 2.39 8.84 -6.96
CA LEU A 46 3.06 7.73 -6.28
C LEU A 46 4.55 7.64 -6.63
N ASP A 47 4.93 7.89 -7.88
CA ASP A 47 6.32 7.89 -8.35
C ASP A 47 7.15 9.06 -7.78
N MET A 48 6.52 10.16 -7.38
CA MET A 48 7.21 11.33 -6.80
C MET A 48 7.44 11.22 -5.29
N LEU A 49 6.80 10.25 -4.63
CA LEU A 49 7.00 10.03 -3.19
C LEU A 49 8.42 9.51 -2.91
N PRO A 50 9.06 9.93 -1.80
CA PRO A 50 10.40 9.48 -1.45
C PRO A 50 10.45 7.95 -1.34
N GLU A 51 11.54 7.31 -1.75
CA GLU A 51 11.63 5.83 -1.90
C GLU A 51 11.16 5.04 -0.67
N GLY A 52 11.30 5.59 0.55
CA GLY A 52 10.82 4.96 1.78
C GLY A 52 11.55 3.66 2.08
N ASP A 53 11.04 2.89 3.04
CA ASP A 53 11.54 1.54 3.30
C ASP A 53 10.90 0.50 2.33
N PRO A 54 11.43 -0.74 2.25
CA PRO A 54 10.88 -1.75 1.34
C PRO A 54 9.39 -2.07 1.56
N ARG A 55 8.87 -1.89 2.79
CA ARG A 55 7.45 -2.08 3.09
C ARG A 55 6.63 -0.93 2.50
N ASP A 56 7.09 0.32 2.65
CA ASP A 56 6.45 1.49 2.04
C ASP A 56 6.37 1.35 0.51
N GLN A 57 7.44 0.83 -0.10
CA GLN A 57 7.49 0.57 -1.55
C GLN A 57 6.49 -0.51 -1.95
N PHE A 58 6.40 -1.60 -1.18
CA PHE A 58 5.44 -2.67 -1.44
C PHE A 58 3.99 -2.17 -1.39
N HIS A 59 3.64 -1.40 -0.36
CA HIS A 59 2.31 -0.80 -0.21
C HIS A 59 1.98 0.18 -1.35
N ARG A 60 2.93 0.99 -1.78
CA ARG A 60 2.74 1.89 -2.93
C ARG A 60 2.51 1.14 -4.24
N GLN A 61 3.28 0.10 -4.51
CA GLN A 61 3.08 -0.72 -5.71
C GLN A 61 1.75 -1.48 -5.67
N TYR A 62 1.32 -1.94 -4.49
CA TYR A 62 0.01 -2.55 -4.32
C TYR A 62 -1.13 -1.55 -4.60
N LEU A 63 -1.03 -0.33 -4.08
CA LEU A 63 -2.00 0.72 -4.36
C LEU A 63 -2.03 1.10 -5.86
N ALA A 64 -0.87 1.20 -6.51
CA ALA A 64 -0.80 1.44 -7.94
C ALA A 64 -1.54 0.37 -8.76
N ALA A 65 -1.42 -0.90 -8.37
CA ALA A 65 -2.14 -2.01 -8.99
C ALA A 65 -3.66 -1.95 -8.74
N GLN A 66 -4.10 -1.54 -7.54
CA GLN A 66 -5.51 -1.30 -7.24
C GLN A 66 -6.12 -0.19 -8.10
N LEU A 67 -5.41 0.94 -8.23
CA LEU A 67 -5.89 2.04 -9.08
C LEU A 67 -5.95 1.64 -10.56
N THR A 68 -5.00 0.81 -11.00
CA THR A 68 -4.97 0.25 -12.36
C THR A 68 -6.18 -0.66 -12.61
N GLU A 69 -6.54 -1.50 -11.63
CA GLU A 69 -7.74 -2.34 -11.66
C GLU A 69 -9.02 -1.49 -11.71
N GLU A 70 -9.13 -0.50 -10.82
CA GLU A 70 -10.26 0.44 -10.74
C GLU A 70 -10.43 1.27 -12.03
N ALA A 71 -9.34 1.55 -12.74
CA ALA A 71 -9.37 2.22 -14.06
C ALA A 71 -9.80 1.31 -15.22
N GLY A 72 -10.08 0.03 -14.96
CA GLY A 72 -10.52 -0.95 -15.96
C GLY A 72 -9.38 -1.70 -16.67
N LEU A 73 -8.12 -1.47 -16.30
CA LEU A 73 -6.96 -2.18 -16.84
C LEU A 73 -6.73 -3.51 -16.09
N VAL A 74 -7.79 -4.32 -15.98
CA VAL A 74 -7.86 -5.50 -15.10
C VAL A 74 -6.73 -6.50 -15.38
N GLN A 75 -6.44 -6.78 -16.66
CA GLN A 75 -5.38 -7.73 -17.02
C GLN A 75 -4.00 -7.24 -16.61
N LEU A 76 -3.73 -5.92 -16.70
CA LEU A 76 -2.48 -5.35 -16.26
C LEU A 76 -2.34 -5.42 -14.73
N ALA A 77 -3.40 -5.08 -14.00
CA ALA A 77 -3.44 -5.19 -12.55
C ALA A 77 -3.20 -6.63 -12.08
N GLN A 78 -3.80 -7.63 -12.74
CA GLN A 78 -3.56 -9.04 -12.42
C GLN A 78 -2.09 -9.43 -12.59
N GLN A 79 -1.41 -8.97 -13.64
CA GLN A 79 0.03 -9.21 -13.80
C GLN A 79 0.83 -8.54 -12.67
N GLN A 80 0.48 -7.31 -12.31
CA GLN A 80 1.12 -6.58 -11.21
C GLN A 80 0.93 -7.32 -9.88
N TYR A 81 -0.27 -7.79 -9.55
CA TYR A 81 -0.52 -8.57 -8.35
C TYR A 81 0.28 -9.87 -8.29
N ARG A 82 0.40 -10.60 -9.41
CA ARG A 82 1.23 -11.82 -9.48
C ARG A 82 2.70 -11.52 -9.25
N MET A 83 3.22 -10.43 -9.80
CA MET A 83 4.61 -10.00 -9.57
C MET A 83 4.83 -9.61 -8.11
N LEU A 84 3.91 -8.83 -7.53
CA LEU A 84 3.96 -8.42 -6.12
C LEU A 84 3.90 -9.61 -5.18
N PHE A 85 3.05 -10.60 -5.45
CA PHE A 85 2.98 -11.81 -4.64
C PHE A 85 4.30 -12.59 -4.64
N ARG A 86 4.92 -12.79 -5.81
CA ARG A 86 6.24 -13.45 -5.92
C ARG A 86 7.33 -12.68 -5.18
N MET A 87 7.34 -11.35 -5.31
CA MET A 87 8.29 -10.50 -4.59
C MET A 87 8.06 -10.55 -3.08
N GLY A 88 6.81 -10.57 -2.65
CA GLY A 88 6.43 -10.64 -1.23
C GLY A 88 6.89 -11.94 -0.57
N LEU A 89 6.79 -13.07 -1.28
CA LEU A 89 7.34 -14.35 -0.83
C LEU A 89 8.87 -14.32 -0.67
N GLN A 90 9.58 -13.51 -1.46
CA GLN A 90 11.04 -13.39 -1.39
C GLN A 90 11.51 -12.38 -0.32
N MET A 91 10.69 -11.38 0.02
CA MET A 91 11.05 -10.24 0.87
C MET A 91 10.72 -10.40 2.38
N MET A 92 10.59 -11.62 2.91
CA MET A 92 10.09 -11.86 4.28
C MET A 92 8.73 -11.20 4.56
N VAL A 93 7.93 -10.81 3.55
CA VAL A 93 6.57 -10.23 3.75
C VAL A 93 5.66 -11.21 4.48
N ALA A 94 5.88 -12.50 4.25
CA ALA A 94 5.24 -13.57 5.00
C ALA A 94 5.50 -13.50 6.52
N ASP A 95 6.64 -12.95 6.92
CA ASP A 95 7.04 -12.84 8.33
C ASP A 95 6.50 -11.56 9.01
N TRP A 96 6.10 -10.53 8.24
CA TRP A 96 5.66 -9.24 8.81
C TRP A 96 4.21 -8.81 8.47
N GLU A 97 3.59 -9.29 7.40
CA GLU A 97 2.19 -8.95 7.06
C GLU A 97 1.49 -10.06 6.21
N PRO A 98 1.25 -11.26 6.78
CA PRO A 98 0.73 -12.42 6.04
C PRO A 98 -0.66 -12.20 5.43
N SER A 99 -1.51 -11.40 6.08
CA SER A 99 -2.85 -11.06 5.56
C SER A 99 -2.81 -10.29 4.24
N LEU A 100 -1.76 -9.51 3.98
CA LEU A 100 -1.58 -8.81 2.71
C LEU A 100 -1.25 -9.80 1.58
N LEU A 101 -0.52 -10.88 1.88
CA LEU A 101 -0.26 -11.95 0.91
C LEU A 101 -1.53 -12.72 0.57
N GLU A 102 -2.36 -13.04 1.57
CA GLU A 102 -3.66 -13.69 1.35
C GLU A 102 -4.57 -12.82 0.47
N GLN A 103 -4.63 -11.51 0.74
CA GLN A 103 -5.38 -10.57 -0.08
C GLN A 103 -4.83 -10.50 -1.51
N LEU A 104 -3.51 -10.47 -1.68
CA LEU A 104 -2.86 -10.51 -2.99
C LEU A 104 -3.19 -11.78 -3.75
N GLU A 105 -3.15 -12.94 -3.10
CA GLU A 105 -3.46 -14.24 -3.72
C GLU A 105 -4.90 -14.28 -4.26
N GLN A 106 -5.86 -13.80 -3.47
CA GLN A 106 -7.27 -13.72 -3.88
C GLN A 106 -7.47 -12.84 -5.13
N LYS A 107 -6.66 -11.77 -5.30
CA LYS A 107 -6.78 -10.84 -6.42
C LYS A 107 -6.45 -11.45 -7.80
N PHE A 108 -5.77 -12.59 -7.88
CA PHE A 108 -5.44 -13.24 -9.16
C PHE A 108 -5.82 -14.72 -9.25
N THR A 109 -6.44 -15.27 -8.21
CA THR A 109 -6.88 -16.68 -8.12
C THR A 109 -8.39 -16.82 -8.34
N ALA A 110 -9.15 -15.73 -8.29
CA ALA A 110 -10.56 -15.70 -8.67
C ALA A 110 -10.69 -15.70 -10.21
N GLU A 111 -10.63 -16.89 -10.81
CA GLU A 111 -11.11 -17.18 -12.18
C GLU A 111 -12.51 -17.82 -12.14
#